data_AF-A0A0V1EDH4-F1
#
_entry.id   AF-A0A0V1EDH4-F1
#
_cell.length_a   1.000
_cell.length_b   1.000
_cell.length_c   1.000
_cell.angle_alpha   90.00
_cell.angle_beta   90.00
_cell.angle_gamma   90.00
#
_symmetry.space_group_name_H-M   'P 1'
#
loop_
_entity.id
_entity.type
_entity.pdbx_description
1 polymer ?
#
loop_
_entity_poly.entity_id
_entity_poly.type
_entity_poly.pdbx_seq_one_letter_code
_entity_poly.pdbx_strand_id
1 'polypeptide(L)'
;MTDILTLPIDIHCSKLLDWLRSRRHIKSEWPQKLSQIRQLISSAIGDMPENDEIATLLSNASLLTTTEADTKNIFGRYSSQRMKDWQNIIAKYEEDNVYLAEIASLLVDLAQYQIPGFKKRISRLEATIQLEKQVDKNEDEIDFGDDLFETEAMQSADYGIEEIAVVDDKNLKDSNCKSHPNVEESVARGEEALTVLENVFTNALLLTELLELKSFFKMRHHELNTDHFASELLFANDSVRLLANGMSFVEKWLQATEQIIQKLQDPVLCHLTELRSKAEYLEYLSSEIYSHKERTEKCRQTVDALNNRQKDATKEIQQLLEEIQNLAAIARDLKSFIEQNISKRYNNRKVNIVGSTVTI
;
A
#
# COMPACT_ATOMS: atom_id res chain seq x y z
N MET A 1 31.13 -48.09 28.43
CA MET A 1 30.41 -48.70 27.30
C MET A 1 29.00 -48.15 27.39
N THR A 2 28.66 -47.13 26.60
CA THR A 2 27.35 -46.46 26.68
C THR A 2 26.28 -47.44 26.24
N ASP A 3 25.34 -47.77 27.15
CA ASP A 3 24.20 -48.63 26.85
C ASP A 3 23.43 -48.04 25.67
N ILE A 4 23.45 -48.74 24.53
CA ILE A 4 22.76 -48.38 23.28
C ILE A 4 21.24 -48.18 23.52
N LEU A 5 20.73 -48.74 24.62
CA LEU A 5 19.35 -48.62 25.10
C LEU A 5 19.01 -47.22 25.65
N THR A 6 20.00 -46.38 25.96
CA THR A 6 19.79 -45.01 26.50
C THR A 6 19.77 -43.93 25.41
N LEU A 7 20.17 -44.25 24.19
CA LEU A 7 20.21 -43.30 23.08
C LEU A 7 18.79 -42.94 22.60
N PRO A 8 18.50 -41.65 22.33
CA PRO A 8 17.22 -41.22 21.78
C PRO A 8 17.01 -41.77 20.37
N ILE A 9 15.74 -41.98 20.00
CA ILE A 9 15.32 -42.39 18.66
C ILE A 9 14.92 -41.13 17.90
N ASP A 10 15.76 -40.69 16.97
CA ASP A 10 15.45 -39.53 16.13
C ASP A 10 14.86 -39.99 14.79
N ILE A 11 13.70 -39.46 14.44
CA ILE A 11 12.97 -39.79 13.21
C ILE A 11 12.71 -38.51 12.45
N HIS A 12 13.15 -38.42 11.20
CA HIS A 12 12.81 -37.28 10.36
C HIS A 12 11.33 -37.34 9.98
N CYS A 13 10.60 -36.22 10.12
CA CYS A 13 9.16 -36.13 9.86
C CYS A 13 8.81 -36.65 8.47
N SER A 14 9.56 -36.28 7.42
CA SER A 14 9.29 -36.77 6.06
C SER A 14 9.48 -38.25 5.82
N LYS A 15 10.20 -38.94 6.70
CA LYS A 15 10.40 -40.39 6.62
C LYS A 15 9.58 -41.12 7.68
N LEU A 16 8.67 -40.44 8.39
CA LEU A 16 7.95 -41.01 9.53
C LEU A 16 7.10 -42.22 9.12
N LEU A 17 6.32 -42.11 8.04
CA LEU A 17 5.50 -43.21 7.54
C LEU A 17 6.37 -44.40 7.08
N ASP A 18 7.45 -44.15 6.35
CA ASP A 18 8.39 -45.19 5.91
C ASP A 18 9.08 -45.87 7.10
N TRP A 19 9.45 -45.09 8.12
CA TRP A 19 10.06 -45.59 9.33
C TRP A 19 9.09 -46.51 10.09
N LEU A 20 7.84 -46.08 10.28
CA LEU A 20 6.79 -46.88 10.92
C LEU A 20 6.54 -48.19 10.15
N ARG A 21 6.52 -48.13 8.80
CA ARG A 21 6.34 -49.32 7.95
C ARG A 21 7.54 -50.27 8.02
N SER A 22 8.76 -49.74 7.93
CA SER A 22 10.00 -50.55 7.96
C SER A 22 10.16 -51.35 9.25
N ARG A 23 9.67 -50.80 10.37
CA ARG A 23 9.67 -51.43 11.69
C ARG A 23 8.40 -52.22 11.99
N ARG A 24 7.49 -52.36 11.02
CA ARG A 24 6.23 -53.10 11.12
C ARG A 24 5.28 -52.57 12.21
N HIS A 25 5.36 -51.27 12.53
CA HIS A 25 4.40 -50.61 13.42
C HIS A 25 3.06 -50.37 12.73
N ILE A 26 3.09 -50.21 11.41
CA ILE A 26 1.90 -50.07 10.55
C ILE A 26 2.00 -51.03 9.36
N LYS A 27 0.85 -51.46 8.83
CA LYS A 27 0.74 -52.32 7.63
C LYS A 27 0.73 -51.50 6.34
N SER A 28 1.06 -52.11 5.20
CA SER A 28 1.06 -51.41 3.90
C SER A 28 -0.36 -51.11 3.40
N GLU A 29 -1.34 -51.93 3.79
CA GLU A 29 -2.75 -51.82 3.42
C GLU A 29 -3.51 -50.77 4.25
N TRP A 30 -2.83 -50.02 5.14
CA TRP A 30 -3.45 -49.00 5.99
C TRP A 30 -4.31 -47.98 5.22
N PRO A 31 -3.98 -47.52 3.98
CA PRO A 31 -4.83 -46.57 3.27
C PRO A 31 -6.18 -47.18 2.87
N GLN A 32 -6.20 -48.47 2.52
CA GLN A 32 -7.43 -49.19 2.16
C GLN A 32 -8.30 -49.39 3.40
N LYS A 33 -7.68 -49.79 4.52
CA LYS A 33 -8.37 -49.89 5.82
C LYS A 33 -8.94 -48.55 6.26
N LEU A 34 -8.18 -47.46 6.10
CA LEU A 34 -8.64 -46.11 6.43
C LEU A 34 -9.86 -45.70 5.58
N SER A 35 -9.85 -45.98 4.27
CA SER A 35 -11.02 -45.70 3.41
C SER A 35 -12.27 -46.44 3.86
N GLN A 36 -12.16 -47.71 4.27
CA GLN A 36 -13.29 -48.46 4.81
C GLN A 36 -13.78 -47.88 6.14
N ILE A 37 -12.86 -47.45 7.01
CA ILE A 37 -13.20 -46.81 8.27
C ILE A 37 -13.93 -45.47 8.02
N ARG A 38 -13.47 -44.66 7.06
CA ARG A 38 -14.13 -43.40 6.69
C ARG A 38 -15.55 -43.63 6.18
N GLN A 39 -15.79 -44.68 5.40
CA GLN A 39 -17.14 -45.05 4.97
C GLN A 39 -18.04 -45.39 6.16
N LEU A 40 -17.53 -46.14 7.14
CA LEU A 40 -18.26 -46.48 8.36
C LEU A 40 -18.55 -45.22 9.22
N ILE A 41 -17.58 -44.30 9.31
CA ILE A 41 -17.78 -43.01 9.97
C ILE A 41 -18.88 -42.22 9.27
N SER A 42 -18.86 -42.12 7.94
CA SER A 42 -19.89 -41.40 7.18
C SER A 42 -21.29 -42.00 7.40
N SER A 43 -21.43 -43.33 7.44
CA SER A 43 -22.70 -43.97 7.79
C SER A 43 -23.14 -43.70 9.23
N ALA A 44 -22.20 -43.74 10.19
CA ALA A 44 -22.50 -43.52 11.60
C ALA A 44 -22.88 -42.06 11.91
N ILE A 45 -22.29 -41.09 11.18
CA ILE A 45 -22.65 -39.67 11.26
C ILE A 45 -24.05 -39.43 10.68
N GLY A 46 -24.39 -40.08 9.56
CA GLY A 46 -25.70 -39.93 8.92
C GLY A 46 -26.88 -40.37 9.80
N ASP A 47 -26.65 -41.32 10.70
CA ASP A 47 -27.67 -41.74 11.65
C ASP A 47 -27.82 -40.76 12.82
N MET A 48 -26.92 -39.79 13.07
CA MET A 48 -26.91 -38.93 14.28
C MET A 48 -28.18 -38.07 14.42
N PRO A 49 -28.91 -38.09 15.55
CA PRO A 49 -30.05 -37.21 15.74
C PRO A 49 -29.57 -35.76 15.90
N GLU A 50 -30.33 -34.80 15.36
CA GLU A 50 -30.17 -33.39 15.68
C GLU A 50 -30.42 -33.20 17.18
N ASN A 51 -29.36 -33.13 17.97
CA ASN A 51 -29.42 -32.73 19.36
C ASN A 51 -28.31 -31.72 19.61
N ASP A 52 -28.69 -30.48 19.92
CA ASP A 52 -27.79 -29.36 20.18
C ASP A 52 -26.80 -29.63 21.33
N GLU A 53 -27.12 -30.56 22.23
CA GLU A 53 -26.20 -31.04 23.27
C GLU A 53 -25.07 -31.92 22.71
N ILE A 54 -25.29 -32.68 21.64
CA ILE A 54 -24.24 -33.53 21.04
C ILE A 54 -23.22 -32.66 20.29
N ALA A 55 -23.65 -31.56 19.67
CA ALA A 55 -22.75 -30.60 19.03
C ALA A 55 -21.80 -29.92 20.04
N THR A 56 -22.28 -29.63 21.25
CA THR A 56 -21.49 -29.05 22.35
C THR A 56 -20.64 -30.08 23.10
N LEU A 57 -20.99 -31.36 23.03
CA LEU A 57 -20.18 -32.47 23.56
C LEU A 57 -19.07 -32.91 22.58
N LEU A 58 -19.29 -32.84 21.27
CA LEU A 58 -18.29 -33.16 20.26
C LEU A 58 -17.13 -32.14 20.22
N SER A 59 -17.36 -30.90 20.66
CA SER A 59 -16.28 -29.92 20.85
C SER A 59 -15.41 -30.20 22.08
N ASN A 60 -15.89 -31.04 23.00
CA ASN A 60 -15.26 -31.34 24.28
C ASN A 60 -15.16 -32.85 24.50
N ALA A 61 -14.20 -33.50 23.82
CA ALA A 61 -14.01 -34.96 23.79
C ALA A 61 -13.94 -35.68 25.17
N SER A 62 -13.78 -34.93 26.27
CA SER A 62 -13.73 -35.45 27.64
C SER A 62 -15.10 -35.85 28.22
N LEU A 63 -16.21 -35.29 27.71
CA LEU A 63 -17.54 -35.47 28.31
C LEU A 63 -18.30 -36.71 27.87
N LEU A 64 -17.89 -37.36 26.76
CA LEU A 64 -18.47 -38.63 26.30
C LEU A 64 -18.25 -39.80 27.28
N THR A 65 -17.33 -39.65 28.24
CA THR A 65 -17.09 -40.67 29.26
C THR A 65 -18.02 -40.57 30.47
N THR A 66 -18.73 -39.45 30.65
CA THR A 66 -19.43 -39.12 31.90
C THR A 66 -20.95 -39.15 31.84
N THR A 67 -21.59 -39.29 30.67
CA THR A 67 -23.06 -39.15 30.54
C THR A 67 -23.84 -40.40 30.10
N GLU A 68 -23.24 -41.61 30.14
CA GLU A 68 -23.98 -42.88 29.90
C GLU A 68 -24.01 -43.80 31.12
N ALA A 69 -24.38 -43.26 32.29
CA ALA A 69 -24.58 -44.09 33.48
C ALA A 69 -25.79 -45.05 33.36
N ASP A 70 -26.79 -44.73 32.52
CA ASP A 70 -28.08 -45.44 32.54
C ASP A 70 -28.53 -46.00 31.18
N THR A 71 -27.75 -46.87 30.54
CA THR A 71 -28.32 -47.97 29.70
C THR A 71 -27.38 -49.19 29.62
N LYS A 72 -26.91 -49.68 30.78
CA LYS A 72 -26.25 -51.00 30.83
C LYS A 72 -27.32 -52.09 30.88
N ASN A 73 -27.35 -52.98 29.90
CA ASN A 73 -28.11 -54.22 30.03
C ASN A 73 -27.43 -55.12 31.09
N ILE A 74 -28.19 -56.00 31.75
CA ILE A 74 -27.82 -56.82 32.93
C ILE A 74 -26.50 -57.62 32.81
N PHE A 75 -25.90 -57.71 31.62
CA PHE A 75 -24.60 -58.34 31.34
C PHE A 75 -23.45 -57.35 31.05
N GLY A 76 -23.58 -56.07 31.38
CA GLY A 76 -22.50 -55.08 31.23
C GLY A 76 -22.16 -54.71 29.79
N ARG A 77 -23.07 -54.95 28.83
CA ARG A 77 -22.91 -54.54 27.42
C ARG A 77 -23.74 -53.29 27.12
N TYR A 78 -23.11 -52.36 26.42
CA TYR A 78 -23.68 -51.10 25.92
C TYR A 78 -24.84 -51.38 24.95
N SER A 79 -25.97 -50.68 25.14
CA SER A 79 -27.26 -51.10 24.56
C SER A 79 -27.60 -50.53 23.18
N SER A 80 -27.05 -49.37 22.78
CA SER A 80 -27.43 -48.69 21.53
C SER A 80 -26.64 -49.20 20.31
N GLN A 81 -27.30 -49.30 19.14
CA GLN A 81 -26.64 -49.68 17.88
C GLN A 81 -25.51 -48.69 17.52
N ARG A 82 -25.74 -47.39 17.76
CA ARG A 82 -24.76 -46.32 17.56
C ARG A 82 -23.46 -46.54 18.34
N MET A 83 -23.56 -46.89 19.62
CA MET A 83 -22.37 -47.15 20.45
C MET A 83 -21.61 -48.37 19.94
N LYS A 84 -22.31 -49.40 19.45
CA LYS A 84 -21.67 -50.56 18.81
C LYS A 84 -20.96 -50.18 17.51
N ASP A 85 -21.54 -49.30 16.71
CA ASP A 85 -20.94 -48.84 15.46
C ASP A 85 -19.67 -48.01 15.73
N TRP A 86 -19.71 -47.10 16.71
CA TRP A 86 -18.53 -46.33 17.13
C TRP A 86 -17.45 -47.20 17.79
N GLN A 87 -17.83 -48.18 18.62
CA GLN A 87 -16.88 -49.16 19.18
C GLN A 87 -16.21 -49.99 18.08
N ASN A 88 -16.97 -50.38 17.05
CA ASN A 88 -16.42 -51.08 15.88
C ASN A 88 -15.46 -50.18 15.09
N ILE A 89 -15.78 -48.89 14.91
CA ILE A 89 -14.88 -47.91 14.27
C ILE A 89 -13.57 -47.80 15.06
N ILE A 90 -13.64 -47.66 16.39
CA ILE A 90 -12.44 -47.61 17.26
C ILE A 90 -11.62 -48.89 17.12
N ALA A 91 -12.27 -50.06 17.20
CA ALA A 91 -11.59 -51.35 17.06
C ALA A 91 -10.88 -51.48 15.71
N LYS A 92 -11.49 -51.00 14.61
CA LYS A 92 -10.86 -50.98 13.29
C LYS A 92 -9.69 -50.01 13.18
N TYR A 93 -9.73 -48.88 13.89
CA TYR A 93 -8.59 -47.96 13.96
C TYR A 93 -7.42 -48.57 14.74
N GLU A 94 -7.71 -49.25 15.85
CA GLU A 94 -6.72 -49.94 16.69
C GLU A 94 -6.11 -51.16 15.99
N GLU A 95 -6.90 -51.88 15.21
CA GLU A 95 -6.44 -52.98 14.37
C GLU A 95 -5.31 -52.52 13.45
N ASP A 96 -4.16 -53.20 13.50
CA ASP A 96 -2.96 -52.86 12.71
C ASP A 96 -2.43 -51.42 12.89
N ASN A 97 -2.85 -50.73 13.96
CA ASN A 97 -2.47 -49.34 14.28
C ASN A 97 -2.76 -48.35 13.14
N VAL A 98 -3.92 -48.47 12.49
CA VAL A 98 -4.33 -47.54 11.41
C VAL A 98 -4.39 -46.10 11.92
N TYR A 99 -4.81 -45.87 13.17
CA TYR A 99 -4.79 -44.52 13.78
C TYR A 99 -3.40 -43.88 13.76
N LEU A 100 -2.34 -44.68 14.01
CA LEU A 100 -0.97 -44.19 14.06
C LEU A 100 -0.48 -43.80 12.66
N ALA A 101 -0.88 -44.57 11.65
CA ALA A 101 -0.57 -44.27 10.26
C ALA A 101 -1.25 -42.97 9.79
N GLU A 102 -2.54 -42.79 10.11
CA GLU A 102 -3.28 -41.59 9.76
C GLU A 102 -2.71 -40.34 10.44
N ILE A 103 -2.47 -40.41 11.76
CA ILE A 103 -1.90 -39.29 12.53
C ILE A 103 -0.49 -38.94 12.02
N ALA A 104 0.32 -39.94 11.70
CA ALA A 104 1.65 -39.72 11.10
C ALA A 104 1.55 -39.09 9.71
N SER A 105 0.60 -39.51 8.87
CA SER A 105 0.33 -38.90 7.57
C SER A 105 -0.08 -37.44 7.71
N LEU A 106 -1.02 -37.16 8.62
CA LEU A 106 -1.51 -35.81 8.87
C LEU A 106 -0.40 -34.88 9.37
N LEU A 107 0.45 -35.36 10.29
CA LEU A 107 1.60 -34.60 10.76
C LEU A 107 2.59 -34.27 9.61
N VAL A 108 2.84 -35.25 8.74
CA VAL A 108 3.67 -35.06 7.54
C VAL A 108 3.08 -33.99 6.63
N ASP A 109 1.79 -34.06 6.37
CA ASP A 109 1.09 -33.14 5.48
C ASP A 109 1.10 -31.70 6.02
N LEU A 110 0.84 -31.55 7.33
CA LEU A 110 0.88 -30.25 8.01
C LEU A 110 2.28 -29.64 7.97
N ALA A 111 3.30 -30.42 8.32
CA ALA A 111 4.67 -29.93 8.44
C ALA A 111 5.33 -29.63 7.08
N GLN A 112 5.04 -30.40 6.02
CA GLN A 112 5.71 -30.25 4.73
C GLN A 112 4.96 -29.43 3.70
N TYR A 113 3.62 -29.43 3.75
CA TYR A 113 2.82 -28.85 2.68
C TYR A 113 1.94 -27.71 3.17
N GLN A 114 1.09 -27.93 4.17
CA GLN A 114 0.09 -26.93 4.57
C GLN A 114 0.72 -25.68 5.20
N ILE A 115 1.48 -25.85 6.29
CA ILE A 115 2.12 -24.71 6.98
C ILE A 115 3.09 -23.97 6.05
N PRO A 116 4.00 -24.64 5.30
CA PRO A 116 4.85 -23.94 4.33
C PRO A 116 4.06 -23.28 3.18
N GLY A 117 2.95 -23.87 2.75
CA GLY A 117 2.06 -23.31 1.74
C GLY A 117 1.42 -22.00 2.19
N PHE A 118 0.92 -21.95 3.42
CA PHE A 118 0.38 -20.74 4.01
C PHE A 118 1.46 -19.68 4.25
N LYS A 119 2.65 -20.06 4.74
CA LYS A 119 3.80 -19.14 4.87
C LYS A 119 4.17 -18.52 3.50
N LYS A 120 4.21 -19.31 2.42
CA LYS A 120 4.46 -18.79 1.07
C LYS A 120 3.35 -17.85 0.58
N ARG A 121 2.08 -18.13 0.90
CA ARG A 121 0.96 -17.25 0.55
C ARG A 121 1.08 -15.90 1.26
N ILE A 122 1.38 -15.92 2.56
CA ILE A 122 1.64 -14.71 3.35
C ILE A 122 2.78 -13.90 2.74
N SER A 123 3.95 -14.51 2.46
CA SER A 123 5.08 -13.77 1.87
C SER A 123 4.76 -13.14 0.51
N ARG A 124 3.87 -13.75 -0.30
CA ARG A 124 3.42 -13.15 -1.57
C ARG A 124 2.50 -11.94 -1.34
N LEU A 125 1.60 -12.02 -0.38
CA LEU A 125 0.73 -10.90 -0.01
C LEU A 125 1.56 -9.74 0.56
N GLU A 126 2.51 -10.03 1.45
CA GLU A 126 3.43 -9.04 2.00
C GLU A 126 4.28 -8.37 0.92
N ALA A 127 4.81 -9.13 -0.04
CA ALA A 127 5.57 -8.58 -1.16
C ALA A 127 4.70 -7.66 -2.04
N THR A 128 3.44 -8.02 -2.27
CA THR A 128 2.48 -7.17 -3.02
C THR A 128 2.27 -5.84 -2.30
N ILE A 129 2.05 -5.86 -0.97
CA ILE A 129 1.91 -4.65 -0.15
C ILE A 129 3.19 -3.79 -0.17
N GLN A 130 4.37 -4.42 -0.17
CA GLN A 130 5.64 -3.69 -0.24
C GLN A 130 5.87 -3.01 -1.59
N LEU A 131 5.54 -3.69 -2.70
CA LEU A 131 5.62 -3.12 -4.04
C LEU A 131 4.66 -1.93 -4.19
N GLU A 132 3.41 -2.05 -3.71
CA GLU A 132 2.45 -0.95 -3.70
C GLU A 132 2.99 0.28 -2.94
N LYS A 133 3.66 0.08 -1.80
CA LYS A 133 4.32 1.16 -1.04
C LYS A 133 5.55 1.77 -1.72
N GLN A 134 6.18 1.06 -2.67
CA GLN A 134 7.30 1.59 -3.44
C GLN A 134 6.80 2.40 -4.64
N VAL A 135 5.67 2.01 -5.24
CA VAL A 135 4.98 2.81 -6.27
C VAL A 135 4.57 4.17 -5.69
N ASP A 136 4.09 4.23 -4.45
CA ASP A 136 3.78 5.50 -3.77
C ASP A 136 5.02 6.40 -3.51
N LYS A 137 6.25 5.86 -3.60
CA LYS A 137 7.50 6.62 -3.34
C LYS A 137 8.23 7.06 -4.60
N ASN A 138 7.96 6.39 -5.72
CA ASN A 138 8.48 6.73 -7.03
C ASN A 138 7.36 7.46 -7.79
N GLU A 139 7.00 8.67 -7.33
CA GLU A 139 5.99 9.52 -7.99
C GLU A 139 6.37 9.85 -9.46
N ASP A 140 7.64 9.69 -9.84
CA ASP A 140 8.18 10.02 -11.16
C ASP A 140 8.01 8.90 -12.22
N GLU A 141 7.47 7.73 -11.87
CA GLU A 141 7.47 6.55 -12.76
C GLU A 141 6.14 5.78 -12.79
N ILE A 142 5.03 6.44 -12.47
CA ILE A 142 3.69 5.85 -12.63
C ILE A 142 3.27 5.98 -14.09
N ASP A 143 3.49 4.92 -14.87
CA ASP A 143 2.93 4.73 -16.22
C ASP A 143 1.40 4.52 -16.10
N PHE A 144 0.66 5.62 -16.15
CA PHE A 144 -0.80 5.66 -16.13
C PHE A 144 -1.45 5.31 -17.47
N GLY A 145 -0.79 4.52 -18.32
CA GLY A 145 -1.35 4.17 -19.62
C GLY A 145 -1.30 5.36 -20.57
N ASP A 146 -0.46 5.17 -21.58
CA ASP A 146 -0.04 6.02 -22.71
C ASP A 146 -1.14 6.74 -23.53
N ASP A 147 -2.41 6.77 -23.12
CA ASP A 147 -3.52 7.33 -23.93
C ASP A 147 -4.16 8.60 -23.36
N LEU A 148 -3.67 9.14 -22.22
CA LEU A 148 -4.24 10.35 -21.59
C LEU A 148 -3.22 11.36 -21.03
N PHE A 149 -1.92 11.15 -21.27
CA PHE A 149 -0.83 11.87 -20.61
C PHE A 149 0.24 12.51 -21.52
N GLU A 150 0.13 12.41 -22.84
CA GLU A 150 0.81 13.37 -23.74
C GLU A 150 -0.09 14.60 -23.79
N THR A 151 0.13 15.71 -23.12
CA THR A 151 1.35 16.48 -22.84
C THR A 151 1.00 17.42 -21.66
N GLU A 152 1.99 17.98 -20.95
CA GLU A 152 1.83 19.05 -19.92
C GLU A 152 1.62 18.61 -18.45
N ALA A 153 1.88 17.36 -18.08
CA ALA A 153 1.79 16.90 -16.68
C ALA A 153 2.97 17.31 -15.76
N MET A 154 3.59 18.48 -15.96
CA MET A 154 4.71 18.94 -15.12
C MET A 154 4.63 20.43 -14.73
N GLN A 155 3.45 21.04 -14.80
CA GLN A 155 3.21 22.33 -14.18
C GLN A 155 2.15 22.15 -13.10
N SER A 156 2.52 22.39 -11.85
CA SER A 156 1.54 22.68 -10.82
C SER A 156 0.70 23.85 -11.32
N ALA A 157 -0.59 23.61 -11.58
CA ALA A 157 -1.50 24.65 -12.04
C ALA A 157 -1.81 25.61 -10.87
N ASP A 158 -0.85 26.46 -10.55
CA ASP A 158 -1.02 27.58 -9.64
C ASP A 158 -1.59 28.76 -10.43
N TYR A 159 -2.92 28.88 -10.40
CA TYR A 159 -3.64 29.99 -11.01
C TYR A 159 -3.48 31.31 -10.23
N GLY A 160 -2.68 31.33 -9.15
CA GLY A 160 -2.35 32.53 -8.36
C GLY A 160 -3.50 33.10 -7.55
N ILE A 161 -4.61 32.38 -7.40
CA ILE A 161 -5.80 32.84 -6.68
C ILE A 161 -5.63 32.54 -5.18
N GLU A 162 -4.98 33.43 -4.46
CA GLU A 162 -5.12 33.53 -3.01
C GLU A 162 -6.22 34.55 -2.69
N GLU A 163 -7.25 34.12 -1.95
CA GLU A 163 -8.40 34.88 -1.42
C GLU A 163 -8.55 36.34 -1.94
N ILE A 164 -9.47 36.55 -2.90
CA ILE A 164 -9.72 37.88 -3.48
C ILE A 164 -10.22 38.84 -2.40
N ALA A 165 -9.33 39.68 -1.88
CA ALA A 165 -9.73 40.84 -1.09
C ALA A 165 -10.55 41.77 -1.99
N VAL A 166 -11.84 41.95 -1.69
CA VAL A 166 -12.70 42.90 -2.38
C VAL A 166 -12.18 44.31 -2.07
N VAL A 167 -11.36 44.87 -2.97
CA VAL A 167 -10.93 46.26 -2.87
C VAL A 167 -12.10 47.12 -3.35
N ASP A 168 -12.68 47.87 -2.41
CA ASP A 168 -13.78 48.79 -2.65
C ASP A 168 -13.26 49.94 -3.55
N ASP A 169 -13.64 49.93 -4.83
CA ASP A 169 -13.13 50.76 -5.94
C ASP A 169 -13.54 52.26 -5.86
N LYS A 170 -13.85 52.75 -4.66
CA LYS A 170 -14.43 54.09 -4.42
C LYS A 170 -13.40 55.21 -4.36
N ASN A 171 -12.11 54.93 -4.57
CA ASN A 171 -11.03 55.92 -4.43
C ASN A 171 -10.18 56.15 -5.68
N LEU A 172 -10.54 55.60 -6.85
CA LEU A 172 -10.01 56.13 -8.11
C LEU A 172 -10.62 57.51 -8.38
N LYS A 173 -9.98 58.55 -7.85
CA LYS A 173 -10.15 59.89 -8.40
C LYS A 173 -9.47 59.87 -9.76
N ASP A 174 -10.25 59.99 -10.83
CA ASP A 174 -9.74 60.37 -12.14
C ASP A 174 -8.80 61.56 -11.92
N SER A 175 -7.51 61.28 -12.02
CA SER A 175 -6.51 62.33 -11.99
C SER A 175 -6.74 63.11 -13.26
N ASN A 176 -7.47 64.21 -13.14
CA ASN A 176 -7.70 65.15 -14.23
C ASN A 176 -6.33 65.67 -14.69
N CYS A 177 -5.74 64.96 -15.65
CA CYS A 177 -4.52 65.36 -16.31
C CYS A 177 -4.84 66.64 -17.07
N LYS A 178 -4.44 67.78 -16.50
CA LYS A 178 -4.52 69.07 -17.19
C LYS A 178 -3.71 68.93 -18.48
N SER A 179 -4.38 69.06 -19.62
CA SER A 179 -3.74 69.03 -20.93
C SER A 179 -2.67 70.12 -21.03
N HIS A 180 -1.51 69.77 -21.59
CA HIS A 180 -0.48 70.73 -21.95
C HIS A 180 -1.03 71.65 -23.06
N PRO A 181 -0.79 72.97 -23.06
CA PRO A 181 -1.50 73.92 -23.93
C PRO A 181 -1.19 73.86 -25.43
N ASN A 182 -0.49 72.83 -25.93
CA ASN A 182 0.08 72.85 -27.28
C ASN A 182 0.17 71.49 -27.99
N VAL A 183 -0.75 70.56 -27.69
CA VAL A 183 -0.86 69.27 -28.38
C VAL A 183 -2.26 69.20 -28.98
N GLU A 184 -2.37 68.99 -30.29
CA GLU A 184 -3.66 68.70 -30.93
C GLU A 184 -4.26 67.47 -30.24
N GLU A 185 -5.46 67.61 -29.65
CA GLU A 185 -6.16 66.52 -28.97
C GLU A 185 -6.59 65.45 -30.00
N SER A 186 -5.66 64.57 -30.34
CA SER A 186 -5.97 63.33 -31.06
C SER A 186 -6.70 62.41 -30.10
N VAL A 187 -8.01 62.23 -30.30
CA VAL A 187 -8.79 61.24 -29.55
C VAL A 187 -8.28 59.86 -29.93
N ALA A 188 -7.69 59.14 -28.98
CA ALA A 188 -7.25 57.76 -29.17
C ALA A 188 -8.46 56.87 -29.56
N ARG A 189 -8.29 56.01 -30.57
CA ARG A 189 -9.35 55.13 -31.09
C ARG A 189 -8.83 53.71 -31.24
N GLY A 190 -9.71 52.73 -31.01
CA GLY A 190 -9.36 51.31 -31.16
C GLY A 190 -8.32 50.87 -30.13
N GLU A 191 -7.25 50.21 -30.59
CA GLU A 191 -6.20 49.65 -29.73
C GLU A 191 -5.35 50.71 -29.02
N GLU A 192 -5.29 51.93 -29.56
CA GLU A 192 -4.57 53.06 -28.95
C GLU A 192 -5.31 53.67 -27.74
N ALA A 193 -6.60 53.33 -27.58
CA ALA A 193 -7.41 53.78 -26.44
C ALA A 193 -7.33 52.82 -25.23
N LEU A 194 -6.73 51.64 -25.40
CA LEU A 194 -6.52 50.67 -24.34
C LEU A 194 -5.44 51.16 -23.37
N THR A 195 -5.59 50.80 -22.08
CA THR A 195 -4.53 51.11 -21.11
C THR A 195 -3.28 50.27 -21.38
N VAL A 196 -2.13 50.69 -20.84
CA VAL A 196 -0.83 50.01 -21.01
C VAL A 196 -0.90 48.51 -20.63
N LEU A 197 -1.75 48.16 -19.66
CA LEU A 197 -1.94 46.78 -19.20
C LEU A 197 -2.90 45.98 -20.08
N GLU A 198 -3.86 46.65 -20.73
CA GLU A 198 -4.90 46.03 -21.57
C GLU A 198 -4.44 45.78 -22.99
N ASN A 199 -3.54 46.62 -23.50
CA ASN A 199 -2.95 46.41 -24.81
C ASN A 199 -1.80 45.39 -24.72
N VAL A 200 -2.01 44.24 -25.35
CA VAL A 200 -1.09 43.10 -25.34
C VAL A 200 0.30 43.48 -25.86
N PHE A 201 0.37 44.32 -26.91
CA PHE A 201 1.64 44.74 -27.50
C PHE A 201 2.42 45.67 -26.56
N THR A 202 1.75 46.67 -25.97
CA THR A 202 2.42 47.60 -25.05
C THR A 202 2.83 46.92 -23.75
N ASN A 203 2.02 45.98 -23.25
CA ASN A 203 2.35 45.19 -22.07
C ASN A 203 3.59 44.32 -22.32
N ALA A 204 3.62 43.60 -23.45
CA ALA A 204 4.78 42.78 -23.83
C ALA A 204 6.05 43.62 -24.03
N LEU A 205 5.94 44.81 -24.63
CA LEU A 205 7.05 45.74 -24.79
C LEU A 205 7.56 46.22 -23.42
N LEU A 206 6.65 46.69 -22.54
CA LEU A 206 6.99 47.13 -21.19
C LEU A 206 7.69 46.03 -20.39
N LEU A 207 7.17 44.79 -20.44
CA LEU A 207 7.78 43.66 -19.75
C LEU A 207 9.18 43.35 -20.29
N THR A 208 9.37 43.44 -21.61
CA THR A 208 10.69 43.25 -22.25
C THR A 208 11.68 44.30 -21.77
N GLU A 209 11.29 45.59 -21.78
CA GLU A 209 12.13 46.69 -21.30
C GLU A 209 12.46 46.54 -19.81
N LEU A 210 11.52 46.11 -18.97
CA LEU A 210 11.75 45.86 -17.55
C LEU A 210 12.70 44.68 -17.32
N LEU A 211 12.60 43.61 -18.11
CA LEU A 211 13.52 42.46 -18.03
C LEU A 211 14.94 42.83 -18.47
N GLU A 212 15.08 43.67 -19.49
CA GLU A 212 16.36 44.24 -19.90
C GLU A 212 16.94 45.12 -18.79
N LEU A 213 16.13 46.02 -18.21
CA LEU A 213 16.53 46.88 -17.10
C LEU A 213 16.94 46.09 -15.85
N LYS A 214 16.21 45.01 -15.52
CA LYS A 214 16.57 44.06 -14.46
C LYS A 214 17.93 43.42 -14.74
N SER A 215 18.17 42.99 -15.98
CA SER A 215 19.44 42.37 -16.38
C SER A 215 20.59 43.36 -16.28
N PHE A 216 20.38 44.61 -16.70
CA PHE A 216 21.33 45.70 -16.55
C PHE A 216 21.69 45.96 -15.07
N PHE A 217 20.70 46.07 -14.19
CA PHE A 217 20.96 46.28 -12.75
C PHE A 217 21.64 45.09 -12.09
N LYS A 218 21.31 43.84 -12.48
CA LYS A 218 22.01 42.63 -11.99
C LYS A 218 23.48 42.63 -12.40
N MET A 219 23.76 42.94 -13.66
CA MET A 219 25.13 43.08 -14.16
C MET A 219 25.88 44.18 -13.40
N ARG A 220 25.26 45.35 -13.22
CA ARG A 220 25.86 46.47 -12.49
C ARG A 220 26.10 46.18 -11.01
N HIS A 221 25.19 45.45 -10.36
CA HIS A 221 25.35 44.99 -8.97
C HIS A 221 26.55 44.05 -8.83
N HIS A 222 26.74 43.14 -9.80
CA HIS A 222 27.89 42.23 -9.82
C HIS A 222 29.22 42.96 -10.04
N GLU A 223 29.27 43.91 -10.98
CA GLU A 223 30.45 44.76 -11.24
C GLU A 223 30.87 45.63 -10.06
N LEU A 224 29.90 46.12 -9.27
CA LEU A 224 30.17 46.90 -8.07
C LEU A 224 30.62 46.04 -6.89
N ASN A 225 30.33 44.74 -6.92
CA ASN A 225 30.78 43.75 -5.93
C ASN A 225 32.15 43.14 -6.27
N THR A 226 32.64 43.30 -7.50
CA THR A 226 33.92 42.76 -7.95
C THR A 226 35.00 43.84 -8.01
N ASP A 227 35.95 43.79 -7.08
CA ASP A 227 37.11 44.70 -7.04
C ASP A 227 38.13 44.37 -8.12
N HIS A 228 37.95 44.84 -9.37
CA HIS A 228 39.06 45.25 -10.25
C HIS A 228 38.57 45.67 -11.65
N PHE A 229 38.96 46.87 -12.07
CA PHE A 229 39.17 47.30 -13.46
C PHE A 229 37.95 47.54 -14.38
N ALA A 230 36.85 46.79 -14.28
CA ALA A 230 35.70 46.94 -15.19
C ALA A 230 34.86 48.20 -14.92
N SER A 231 34.70 48.58 -13.65
CA SER A 231 34.00 49.83 -13.29
C SER A 231 34.69 51.06 -13.87
N GLU A 232 36.00 51.03 -14.09
CA GLU A 232 36.79 52.19 -14.52
C GLU A 232 36.66 52.52 -16.02
N LEU A 233 36.35 51.52 -16.86
CA LEU A 233 36.14 51.69 -18.31
C LEU A 233 34.80 52.35 -18.68
N LEU A 234 33.79 52.27 -17.81
CA LEU A 234 32.48 52.91 -18.02
C LEU A 234 32.46 54.40 -17.63
N PHE A 235 33.46 54.87 -16.88
CA PHE A 235 33.55 56.28 -16.43
C PHE A 235 34.13 57.24 -17.48
N ALA A 236 34.29 56.80 -18.74
CA ALA A 236 34.69 57.67 -19.85
C ALA A 236 33.55 58.60 -20.33
N ASN A 237 32.30 58.36 -19.91
CA ASN A 237 31.14 59.16 -20.32
C ASN A 237 30.52 59.86 -19.09
N ASP A 238 30.50 61.19 -19.09
CA ASP A 238 30.03 62.01 -17.94
C ASP A 238 28.54 61.79 -17.62
N SER A 239 27.73 61.31 -18.57
CA SER A 239 26.34 60.90 -18.35
C SER A 239 26.20 59.68 -17.43
N VAL A 240 27.21 58.80 -17.39
CA VAL A 240 27.24 57.61 -16.52
C VAL A 240 27.75 57.95 -15.11
N ARG A 241 28.51 59.04 -14.95
CA ARG A 241 28.95 59.55 -13.63
C ARG A 241 27.81 60.05 -12.75
N LEU A 242 26.72 60.56 -13.34
CA LEU A 242 25.50 60.91 -12.58
C LEU A 242 24.77 59.67 -12.04
N LEU A 243 25.08 58.48 -12.57
CA LEU A 243 24.66 57.18 -12.06
C LEU A 243 25.73 56.53 -11.18
N ALA A 244 26.77 57.25 -10.73
CA ALA A 244 27.64 56.88 -9.61
C ALA A 244 26.88 56.88 -8.27
N ASN A 245 25.62 56.48 -8.31
CA ASN A 245 24.84 56.15 -7.15
C ASN A 245 25.42 54.84 -6.62
N GLY A 246 25.78 54.81 -5.34
CA GLY A 246 26.42 53.67 -4.71
C GLY A 246 25.59 52.39 -4.81
N MET A 247 26.19 51.26 -4.44
CA MET A 247 25.58 49.92 -4.41
C MET A 247 24.11 49.92 -3.93
N SER A 248 23.80 50.71 -2.90
CA SER A 248 22.45 50.87 -2.35
C SER A 248 21.39 51.39 -3.34
N PHE A 249 21.77 52.22 -4.32
CA PHE A 249 20.86 52.69 -5.37
C PHE A 249 20.55 51.59 -6.37
N VAL A 250 21.58 50.87 -6.83
CA VAL A 250 21.41 49.74 -7.76
C VAL A 250 20.53 48.67 -7.11
N GLU A 251 20.75 48.36 -5.83
CA GLU A 251 19.90 47.42 -5.08
C GLU A 251 18.45 47.91 -4.97
N LYS A 252 18.24 49.20 -4.65
CA LYS A 252 16.89 49.77 -4.55
C LYS A 252 16.14 49.70 -5.88
N TRP A 253 16.79 50.04 -6.99
CA TRP A 253 16.16 50.00 -8.31
C TRP A 253 15.97 48.58 -8.82
N LEU A 254 16.94 47.68 -8.58
CA LEU A 254 16.77 46.26 -8.88
C LEU A 254 15.56 45.69 -8.13
N GLN A 255 15.43 45.96 -6.84
CA GLN A 255 14.29 45.53 -6.04
C GLN A 255 12.97 46.12 -6.56
N ALA A 256 12.94 47.41 -6.89
CA ALA A 256 11.74 48.05 -7.43
C ALA A 256 11.34 47.46 -8.80
N THR A 257 12.30 47.24 -9.70
CA THR A 257 12.07 46.63 -11.01
C THR A 257 11.58 45.18 -10.85
N GLU A 258 12.18 44.39 -9.95
CA GLU A 258 11.72 43.03 -9.66
C GLU A 258 10.30 43.00 -9.08
N GLN A 259 9.94 43.93 -8.19
CA GLN A 259 8.57 44.06 -7.67
C GLN A 259 7.56 44.42 -8.76
N ILE A 260 7.91 45.31 -9.68
CA ILE A 260 7.02 45.68 -10.79
C ILE A 260 6.84 44.48 -11.74
N ILE A 261 7.92 43.79 -12.09
CA ILE A 261 7.85 42.58 -12.91
C ILE A 261 6.99 41.52 -12.24
N GLN A 262 7.16 41.28 -10.93
CA GLN A 262 6.35 40.31 -10.19
C GLN A 262 4.86 40.67 -10.23
N LYS A 263 4.51 41.96 -10.14
CA LYS A 263 3.12 42.41 -10.25
C LYS A 263 2.55 42.31 -11.66
N LEU A 264 3.38 42.53 -12.69
CA LEU A 264 2.98 42.41 -14.08
C LEU A 264 2.84 40.95 -14.53
N GLN A 265 3.63 40.05 -13.93
CA GLN A 265 3.57 38.61 -14.15
C GLN A 265 2.69 37.89 -13.13
N ASP A 266 1.84 38.63 -12.42
CA ASP A 266 0.86 38.03 -11.51
C ASP A 266 -0.06 37.09 -12.31
N PRO A 267 -0.21 35.81 -11.92
CA PRO A 267 -0.98 34.83 -12.70
C PRO A 267 -2.42 35.28 -12.93
N VAL A 268 -3.05 35.89 -11.92
CA VAL A 268 -4.43 36.39 -12.01
C VAL A 268 -4.52 37.53 -13.02
N LEU A 269 -3.61 38.50 -12.97
CA LEU A 269 -3.54 39.57 -13.96
C LEU A 269 -3.38 39.02 -15.38
N CYS A 270 -2.46 38.06 -15.59
CA CYS A 270 -2.26 37.41 -16.88
C CYS A 270 -3.55 36.74 -17.39
N HIS A 271 -4.21 35.91 -16.55
CA HIS A 271 -5.48 35.28 -16.92
C HIS A 271 -6.59 36.29 -17.23
N LEU A 272 -6.69 37.38 -16.47
CA LEU A 272 -7.68 38.45 -16.70
C LEU A 272 -7.42 39.20 -18.01
N THR A 273 -6.15 39.47 -18.35
CA THR A 273 -5.80 40.11 -19.62
C THR A 273 -6.09 39.21 -20.82
N GLU A 274 -5.85 37.90 -20.70
CA GLU A 274 -6.20 36.91 -21.73
C GLU A 274 -7.71 36.75 -21.88
N LEU A 275 -8.47 36.69 -20.78
CA LEU A 275 -9.95 36.67 -20.80
C LEU A 275 -10.54 37.89 -21.49
N ARG A 276 -9.93 39.07 -21.29
CA ARG A 276 -10.39 40.31 -21.90
C ARG A 276 -10.00 40.43 -23.38
N SER A 277 -8.81 39.96 -23.75
CA SER A 277 -8.31 40.08 -25.12
C SER A 277 -8.87 39.00 -26.06
N LYS A 278 -9.16 37.80 -25.55
CA LYS A 278 -9.64 36.64 -26.33
C LYS A 278 -10.89 36.04 -25.70
N ALA A 279 -12.02 36.11 -26.41
CA ALA A 279 -13.28 35.51 -25.94
C ALA A 279 -13.21 33.97 -25.82
N GLU A 280 -12.42 33.31 -26.67
CA GLU A 280 -12.23 31.85 -26.70
C GLU A 280 -11.41 31.33 -25.49
N TYR A 281 -10.67 32.21 -24.82
CA TYR A 281 -9.80 31.83 -23.70
C TYR A 281 -10.60 31.32 -22.50
N LEU A 282 -11.83 31.82 -22.30
CA LEU A 282 -12.72 31.33 -21.24
C LEU A 282 -13.09 29.85 -21.45
N GLU A 283 -13.37 29.47 -22.69
CA GLU A 283 -13.75 28.10 -23.03
C GLU A 283 -12.55 27.16 -22.86
N TYR A 284 -11.36 27.59 -23.33
CA TYR A 284 -10.10 26.90 -23.10
C TYR A 284 -9.84 26.69 -21.60
N LEU A 285 -9.84 27.76 -20.79
CA LEU A 285 -9.58 27.69 -19.35
C LEU A 285 -10.59 26.79 -18.63
N SER A 286 -11.86 26.84 -19.04
CA SER A 286 -12.89 25.95 -18.49
C SER A 286 -12.59 24.48 -18.79
N SER A 287 -12.20 24.16 -20.03
CA SER A 287 -11.87 22.80 -20.46
C SER A 287 -10.65 22.26 -19.71
N GLU A 288 -9.66 23.12 -19.47
CA GLU A 288 -8.44 22.79 -18.73
C GLU A 288 -8.75 22.47 -17.26
N ILE A 289 -9.55 23.31 -16.59
CA ILE A 289 -9.98 23.08 -15.20
C ILE A 289 -10.80 21.78 -15.08
N TYR A 290 -11.70 21.51 -16.03
CA TYR A 290 -12.47 20.26 -16.04
C TYR A 290 -11.56 19.04 -16.23
N SER A 291 -10.56 19.13 -17.11
CA SER A 291 -9.56 18.08 -17.33
C SER A 291 -8.73 17.81 -16.07
N HIS A 292 -8.22 18.86 -15.41
CA HIS A 292 -7.50 18.72 -14.13
C HIS A 292 -8.36 18.12 -13.02
N LYS A 293 -9.64 18.52 -12.94
CA LYS A 293 -10.59 17.94 -12.00
C LYS A 293 -10.80 16.44 -12.27
N GLU A 294 -10.98 16.03 -13.52
CA GLU A 294 -11.16 14.63 -13.88
C GLU A 294 -9.92 13.79 -13.56
N ARG A 295 -8.72 14.30 -13.87
CA ARG A 295 -7.45 13.66 -13.52
C ARG A 295 -7.30 13.47 -12.01
N THR A 296 -7.62 14.52 -11.24
CA THR A 296 -7.59 14.48 -9.77
C THR A 296 -8.57 13.45 -9.21
N GLU A 297 -9.79 13.39 -9.76
CA GLU A 297 -10.80 12.43 -9.34
C GLU A 297 -10.39 10.99 -9.66
N LYS A 298 -9.82 10.73 -10.85
CA LYS A 298 -9.25 9.42 -11.21
C LYS A 298 -8.11 9.02 -10.29
N CYS A 299 -7.18 9.94 -10.00
CA CYS A 299 -6.09 9.71 -9.07
C CYS A 299 -6.63 9.32 -7.67
N ARG A 300 -7.62 10.07 -7.17
CA ARG A 300 -8.28 9.77 -5.89
C ARG A 300 -8.91 8.38 -5.87
N GLN A 301 -9.64 8.02 -6.93
CA GLN A 301 -10.26 6.69 -7.04
C GLN A 301 -9.23 5.56 -7.05
N THR A 302 -8.10 5.76 -7.74
CA THR A 302 -6.99 4.80 -7.75
C THR A 302 -6.37 4.66 -6.36
N VAL A 303 -6.11 5.76 -5.65
CA VAL A 303 -5.61 5.76 -4.27
C VAL A 303 -6.57 5.03 -3.34
N ASP A 304 -7.88 5.28 -3.44
CA ASP A 304 -8.90 4.59 -2.64
C ASP A 304 -8.94 3.09 -2.94
N ALA A 305 -8.84 2.70 -4.21
CA ALA A 305 -8.81 1.29 -4.63
C ALA A 305 -7.56 0.56 -4.10
N LEU A 306 -6.38 1.19 -4.18
CA LEU A 306 -5.13 0.65 -3.64
C LEU A 306 -5.20 0.52 -2.11
N ASN A 307 -5.72 1.53 -1.41
CA ASN A 307 -5.92 1.48 0.04
C ASN A 307 -6.86 0.35 0.46
N ASN A 308 -7.96 0.12 -0.28
CA ASN A 308 -8.87 -0.98 0.01
C ASN A 308 -8.21 -2.34 -0.24
N ARG A 309 -7.48 -2.49 -1.35
CA ARG A 309 -6.72 -3.72 -1.65
C ARG A 309 -5.67 -4.02 -0.56
N GLN A 310 -4.95 -3.02 -0.09
CA GLN A 310 -3.99 -3.16 1.01
C GLN A 310 -4.69 -3.60 2.31
N LYS A 311 -5.84 -3.01 2.64
CA LYS A 311 -6.65 -3.41 3.81
C LYS A 311 -7.14 -4.85 3.70
N ASP A 312 -7.53 -5.31 2.53
CA ASP A 312 -8.02 -6.68 2.35
C ASP A 312 -6.88 -7.70 2.40
N ALA A 313 -5.73 -7.39 1.78
CA ALA A 313 -4.53 -8.23 1.86
C ALA A 313 -4.01 -8.36 3.32
N THR A 314 -4.05 -7.28 4.10
CA THR A 314 -3.64 -7.32 5.52
C THR A 314 -4.58 -8.14 6.39
N LYS A 315 -5.90 -8.07 6.15
CA LYS A 315 -6.88 -8.97 6.81
C LYS A 315 -6.63 -10.44 6.46
N GLU A 316 -6.38 -10.74 5.18
CA GLU A 316 -6.09 -12.11 4.74
C GLU A 316 -4.81 -12.65 5.40
N ILE A 317 -3.75 -11.84 5.49
CA ILE A 317 -2.53 -12.22 6.22
C ILE A 317 -2.85 -12.54 7.68
N GLN A 318 -3.65 -11.72 8.35
CA GLN A 318 -4.02 -11.95 9.75
C GLN A 318 -4.77 -13.28 9.94
N GLN A 319 -5.73 -13.58 9.05
CA GLN A 319 -6.46 -14.86 9.08
C GLN A 319 -5.53 -16.06 8.86
N LEU A 320 -4.65 -15.98 7.85
CA LEU A 320 -3.68 -17.06 7.57
C LEU A 320 -2.70 -17.27 8.73
N LEU A 321 -2.29 -16.21 9.43
CA LEU A 321 -1.43 -16.32 10.61
C LEU A 321 -2.13 -17.05 11.76
N GLU A 322 -3.40 -16.73 12.02
CA GLU A 322 -4.21 -17.42 13.03
C GLU A 322 -4.41 -18.90 12.68
N GLU A 323 -4.71 -19.20 11.41
CA GLU A 323 -4.80 -20.58 10.92
C GLU A 323 -3.48 -21.34 11.08
N ILE A 324 -2.34 -20.72 10.74
CA ILE A 324 -1.02 -21.33 10.97
C ILE A 324 -0.82 -21.63 12.46
N GLN A 325 -1.20 -20.74 13.37
CA GLN A 325 -1.05 -20.97 14.81
C GLN A 325 -1.90 -22.17 15.28
N ASN A 326 -3.13 -22.29 14.78
CA ASN A 326 -4.02 -23.41 15.09
C ASN A 326 -3.49 -24.73 14.53
N LEU A 327 -3.10 -24.77 13.25
CA LEU A 327 -2.49 -25.94 12.63
C LEU A 327 -1.15 -26.32 13.30
N ALA A 328 -0.39 -25.33 13.75
CA ALA A 328 0.83 -25.53 14.50
C ALA A 328 0.57 -26.17 15.88
N ALA A 329 -0.49 -25.77 16.57
CA ALA A 329 -0.92 -26.40 17.82
C ALA A 329 -1.28 -27.88 17.59
N ILE A 330 -2.12 -28.15 16.60
CA ILE A 330 -2.51 -29.51 16.22
C ILE A 330 -1.27 -30.35 15.88
N ALA A 331 -0.35 -29.83 15.06
CA ALA A 331 0.86 -30.57 14.69
C ALA A 331 1.77 -30.86 15.90
N ARG A 332 1.84 -29.98 16.90
CA ARG A 332 2.55 -30.24 18.16
C ARG A 332 1.90 -31.37 18.97
N ASP A 333 0.58 -31.39 19.03
CA ASP A 333 -0.17 -32.43 19.76
C ASP A 333 -0.03 -33.80 19.07
N LEU A 334 -0.17 -33.84 17.74
CA LEU A 334 0.05 -35.05 16.95
C LEU A 334 1.48 -35.56 17.11
N LYS A 335 2.48 -34.66 17.06
CA LYS A 335 3.88 -35.02 17.30
C LYS A 335 4.07 -35.67 18.67
N SER A 336 3.58 -35.03 19.73
CA SER A 336 3.68 -35.54 21.10
C SER A 336 3.01 -36.91 21.23
N PHE A 337 1.82 -37.08 20.64
CA PHE A 337 1.09 -38.34 20.65
C PHE A 337 1.88 -39.47 19.97
N ILE A 338 2.47 -39.22 18.79
CA ILE A 338 3.27 -40.21 18.06
C ILE A 338 4.55 -40.55 18.85
N GLU A 339 5.26 -39.54 19.36
CA GLU A 339 6.47 -39.74 20.17
C GLU A 339 6.18 -40.61 21.40
N GLN A 340 5.08 -40.35 22.11
CA GLN A 340 4.64 -41.17 23.24
C GLN A 340 4.26 -42.59 22.82
N ASN A 341 3.54 -42.76 21.70
CA ASN A 341 3.13 -44.08 21.21
C ASN A 341 4.34 -44.93 20.82
N ILE A 342 5.32 -44.34 20.11
CA ILE A 342 6.57 -45.01 19.78
C ILE A 342 7.38 -45.27 21.05
N SER A 343 7.52 -44.29 21.96
CA SER A 343 8.29 -44.44 23.20
C SER A 343 7.81 -45.62 24.04
N LYS A 344 6.49 -45.77 24.21
CA LYS A 344 5.87 -46.91 24.92
C LYS A 344 6.25 -48.26 24.30
N ARG A 345 6.37 -48.34 22.97
CA ARG A 345 6.78 -49.55 22.24
C ARG A 345 8.27 -49.87 22.34
N TYR A 346 9.08 -48.91 22.80
CA TYR A 346 10.53 -49.03 22.96
C TYR A 346 10.96 -48.81 24.41
N ASN A 347 10.27 -49.41 25.39
CA ASN A 347 10.62 -49.37 26.81
C ASN A 347 10.82 -47.94 27.36
N ASN A 348 9.95 -47.01 26.96
CA ASN A 348 10.00 -45.59 27.35
C ASN A 348 11.29 -44.87 26.95
N ARG A 349 11.95 -45.31 25.88
CA ARG A 349 13.07 -44.56 25.28
C ARG A 349 12.58 -43.22 24.74
N LYS A 350 13.42 -42.19 24.86
CA LYS A 350 13.15 -40.86 24.30
C LYS A 350 13.06 -40.96 22.77
N VAL A 351 11.99 -40.43 22.18
CA VAL A 351 11.78 -40.36 20.74
C VAL A 351 11.63 -38.89 20.36
N ASN A 352 12.33 -38.45 19.31
CA ASN A 352 12.17 -37.11 18.77
C ASN A 352 11.82 -37.20 17.27
N ILE A 353 10.72 -36.57 16.88
CA ILE A 353 10.40 -36.34 15.47
C ILE A 353 11.03 -35.02 15.06
N VAL A 354 12.06 -35.08 14.22
CA VAL A 354 12.90 -33.96 13.77
C VAL A 354 12.43 -33.49 12.39
N GLY A 355 12.61 -32.21 12.07
CA GLY A 355 12.16 -31.65 10.78
C GLY A 355 10.66 -31.41 10.68
N SER A 356 9.93 -31.63 11.78
CA SER A 356 8.56 -31.15 11.99
C SER A 356 8.59 -29.74 12.59
N THR A 357 9.53 -28.87 12.19
CA THR A 357 9.68 -27.52 12.77
C THR A 357 8.44 -26.69 12.50
N VAL A 358 7.47 -26.89 13.38
CA VAL A 358 6.30 -26.11 13.65
C VAL A 358 6.76 -25.03 14.63
N THR A 359 7.77 -24.28 14.21
CA THR A 359 8.17 -23.06 14.88
C THR A 359 7.38 -21.97 14.17
N ILE A 360 6.50 -21.30 14.92
CA ILE A 360 5.70 -20.17 14.43
C ILE A 360 6.67 -19.15 13.84
#